data_AF-A0A962U0H6-F1
#
_entry.id   AF-A0A962U0H6-F1
#
_cell.length_a   1.000
_cell.length_b   1.000
_cell.length_c   1.000
_cell.angle_alpha   90.00
_cell.angle_beta   90.00
_cell.angle_gamma   90.00
#
_symmetry.space_group_name_H-M   'P 1'
#
loop_
_entity.id
_entity.type
_entity.pdbx_description
1 polymer ?
#
loop_
_entity_poly.entity_id
_entity_poly.type
_entity_poly.pdbx_seq_one_letter_code
_entity_poly.pdbx_strand_id
1 'polypeptide(L)'
;MNRAISAAFLLVSSACVAETGFVEEALIGHYILVGKAVDSDHTYVGKVEVFATDGGLAVTRTINGTAAEGTAAVETALNGDAEVLRIRFAEAGVPFEETCLFRADLDNHARISCYLYRPGVRTENPGLEVFFHDRTAE
;
A
#
# COMPACT_ATOMS: atom_id res chain seq x y z
N MET A 1 58.04 -8.74 31.79
CA MET A 1 56.68 -8.30 32.18
C MET A 1 56.31 -7.16 31.26
N ASN A 2 55.41 -7.38 30.29
CA ASN A 2 54.66 -6.33 29.57
C ASN A 2 53.65 -7.04 28.66
N ARG A 3 52.38 -7.06 29.05
CA ARG A 3 51.27 -7.50 28.21
C ARG A 3 50.60 -6.24 27.67
N ALA A 4 50.76 -5.99 26.38
CA ALA A 4 49.97 -4.99 25.67
C ALA A 4 48.53 -5.51 25.54
N ILE A 5 47.57 -4.77 26.09
CA ILE A 5 46.14 -5.02 25.93
C ILE A 5 45.72 -4.24 24.68
N SER A 6 45.49 -4.96 23.58
CA SER A 6 44.84 -4.39 22.39
C SER A 6 43.37 -4.15 22.71
N ALA A 7 42.96 -2.88 22.75
CA ALA A 7 41.55 -2.50 22.78
C ALA A 7 40.95 -2.70 21.38
N ALA A 8 40.06 -3.68 21.24
CA ALA A 8 39.27 -3.87 20.03
C ALA A 8 38.12 -2.86 20.01
N PHE A 9 38.17 -1.90 19.09
CA PHE A 9 37.11 -0.93 18.85
C PHE A 9 36.03 -1.60 17.99
N LEU A 10 34.95 -2.06 18.61
CA LEU A 10 33.77 -2.57 17.90
C LEU A 10 32.98 -1.39 17.34
N LEU A 11 33.16 -1.12 16.05
CA LEU A 11 32.27 -0.25 15.28
C LEU A 11 30.93 -0.98 15.12
N VAL A 12 29.93 -0.58 15.90
CA VAL A 12 28.55 -1.01 15.71
C VAL A 12 28.00 -0.23 14.52
N SER A 13 27.93 -0.87 13.36
CA SER A 13 27.23 -0.36 12.20
C SER A 13 25.74 -0.29 12.52
N SER A 14 25.20 0.92 12.73
CA SER A 14 23.75 1.13 12.71
C SER A 14 23.27 0.92 11.27
N ALA A 15 22.76 -0.27 10.97
CA ALA A 15 22.06 -0.51 9.72
C ALA A 15 20.75 0.31 9.72
N CYS A 16 20.54 1.04 8.63
CA CYS A 16 19.52 2.06 8.43
C CYS A 16 18.10 1.46 8.54
N VAL A 17 17.36 1.78 9.60
CA VAL A 17 15.89 1.58 9.71
C VAL A 17 15.22 2.92 9.40
N ALA A 18 15.43 3.44 8.18
CA ALA A 18 14.89 4.74 7.76
C ALA A 18 14.09 4.69 6.46
N GLU A 19 14.21 3.62 5.66
CA GLU A 19 13.62 3.59 4.32
C GLU A 19 12.12 3.25 4.34
N THR A 20 11.66 2.34 5.21
CA THR A 20 10.25 1.90 5.25
C THR A 20 9.28 2.99 5.71
N GLY A 21 9.66 3.79 6.70
CA GLY A 21 8.78 4.87 7.22
C GLY A 21 8.51 5.97 6.19
N PHE A 22 9.47 6.28 5.33
CA PHE A 22 9.30 7.27 4.26
C PHE A 22 8.34 6.79 3.17
N VAL A 23 8.38 5.49 2.84
CA VAL A 23 7.47 4.90 1.86
C VAL A 23 6.03 4.91 2.37
N GLU A 24 5.81 4.51 3.62
CA GLU A 24 4.46 4.52 4.22
C GLU A 24 3.89 5.93 4.30
N GLU A 25 4.70 6.93 4.66
CA GLU A 25 4.29 8.33 4.69
C GLU A 25 3.83 8.83 3.30
N ALA A 26 4.52 8.43 2.24
CA ALA A 26 4.14 8.79 0.86
C ALA A 26 2.83 8.13 0.39
N LEU A 27 2.37 7.08 1.06
CA LEU A 27 1.11 6.38 0.77
C LEU A 27 -0.09 6.97 1.52
N ILE A 28 0.14 7.66 2.64
CA ILE A 28 -0.92 8.31 3.42
C ILE A 28 -1.51 9.47 2.61
N GLY A 29 -2.84 9.57 2.61
CA GLY A 29 -3.53 10.67 1.96
C GLY A 29 -4.94 10.30 1.48
N HIS A 30 -5.56 11.28 0.81
CA HIS A 30 -6.85 11.11 0.17
C HIS A 30 -6.65 10.93 -1.33
N TYR A 31 -7.45 10.05 -1.93
CA TYR A 31 -7.32 9.69 -3.33
C TYR A 31 -8.68 9.63 -4.03
N ILE A 32 -8.69 10.06 -5.29
CA ILE A 32 -9.72 9.70 -6.26
C ILE A 32 -9.37 8.35 -6.87
N LEU A 33 -10.31 7.41 -6.78
CA LEU A 33 -10.21 6.09 -7.38
C LEU A 33 -10.91 6.08 -8.73
N VAL A 34 -10.26 5.53 -9.75
CA VAL A 34 -10.91 5.12 -11.01
C VAL A 34 -10.68 3.62 -11.20
N GLY A 35 -11.75 2.86 -11.37
CA GLY A 35 -11.69 1.40 -11.34
C GLY A 35 -12.55 0.67 -12.36
N LYS A 36 -12.20 -0.61 -12.56
CA LYS A 36 -12.96 -1.64 -13.28
C LYS A 36 -13.17 -2.83 -12.35
N ALA A 37 -14.39 -3.37 -12.32
CA ALA A 37 -14.73 -4.47 -11.43
C ALA A 37 -14.07 -5.79 -11.84
N VAL A 38 -13.94 -6.69 -10.86
CA VAL A 38 -13.51 -8.08 -11.05
C VAL A 38 -14.53 -8.81 -11.91
N ASP A 39 -14.05 -9.62 -12.86
CA ASP A 39 -14.86 -10.45 -13.77
C ASP A 39 -15.97 -9.66 -14.49
N SER A 40 -15.70 -8.39 -14.79
CA SER A 40 -16.66 -7.47 -15.40
C SER A 40 -15.95 -6.35 -16.18
N ASP A 41 -16.69 -5.73 -17.10
CA ASP A 41 -16.30 -4.51 -17.81
C ASP A 41 -16.88 -3.24 -17.15
N HIS A 42 -17.62 -3.39 -16.05
CA HIS A 42 -18.21 -2.28 -15.32
C HIS A 42 -17.12 -1.41 -14.67
N THR A 43 -17.12 -0.13 -14.99
CA THR A 43 -16.22 0.88 -14.41
C THR A 43 -16.88 1.67 -13.30
N TYR A 44 -16.09 2.20 -12.38
CA TYR A 44 -16.56 3.04 -11.29
C TYR A 44 -15.54 4.11 -10.92
N VAL A 45 -16.02 5.12 -10.20
CA VAL A 45 -15.20 6.14 -9.58
C VAL A 45 -15.54 6.15 -8.09
N GLY A 46 -14.53 6.38 -7.27
CA GLY A 46 -14.68 6.42 -5.82
C GLY A 46 -13.66 7.31 -5.15
N LYS A 47 -13.60 7.21 -3.83
CA LYS A 47 -12.56 7.80 -3.00
C LYS A 47 -11.90 6.72 -2.16
N VAL A 48 -10.60 6.86 -1.92
CA VAL A 48 -9.84 6.05 -0.97
C VAL A 48 -9.11 7.00 -0.05
N GLU A 49 -9.19 6.73 1.24
CA GLU A 49 -8.33 7.35 2.24
C GLU A 49 -7.38 6.27 2.76
N VAL A 50 -6.08 6.59 2.80
CA VAL A 50 -5.05 5.76 3.42
C VAL A 50 -4.50 6.54 4.61
N PHE A 51 -4.50 5.93 5.79
CA PHE A 51 -4.12 6.61 7.02
C PHE A 51 -3.35 5.68 7.97
N ALA A 52 -2.52 6.27 8.83
CA ALA A 52 -1.76 5.55 9.84
C ALA A 52 -2.64 5.19 11.05
N THR A 53 -2.36 4.03 11.63
CA THR A 53 -2.91 3.53 12.89
C THR A 53 -1.79 2.94 13.73
N ASP A 54 -2.05 2.61 15.00
CA ASP A 54 -1.07 1.93 15.86
C ASP A 54 -0.58 0.58 15.30
N GLY A 55 -1.36 -0.02 14.38
CA GLY A 55 -1.08 -1.32 13.76
C GLY A 55 -0.51 -1.26 12.34
N GLY A 56 -0.13 -0.08 11.83
CA GLY A 56 0.30 0.13 10.45
C GLY A 56 -0.71 0.97 9.66
N LEU A 57 -0.84 0.73 8.35
CA LEU A 57 -1.77 1.48 7.50
C LEU A 57 -3.17 0.86 7.49
N ALA A 58 -4.18 1.72 7.45
CA ALA A 58 -5.57 1.37 7.24
C ALA A 58 -6.13 2.14 6.04
N VAL A 59 -7.24 1.65 5.50
CA VAL A 59 -7.92 2.30 4.38
C VAL A 59 -9.42 2.40 4.59
N THR A 60 -10.00 3.46 4.05
CA THR A 60 -11.44 3.59 3.84
C THR A 60 -11.71 3.82 2.37
N ARG A 61 -12.40 2.87 1.72
CA ARG A 61 -12.78 2.93 0.30
C ARG A 61 -14.26 3.26 0.18
N THR A 62 -14.61 4.33 -0.51
CA THR A 62 -15.99 4.77 -0.71
C THR A 62 -16.35 4.80 -2.19
N ILE A 63 -17.31 3.97 -2.61
CA ILE A 63 -17.82 3.91 -3.99
C ILE A 63 -19.34 4.02 -3.94
N ASN A 64 -19.90 4.89 -4.78
CA ASN A 64 -21.35 5.13 -4.84
C ASN A 64 -21.99 5.42 -3.45
N GLY A 65 -21.23 6.04 -2.54
CA GLY A 65 -21.68 6.36 -1.18
C GLY A 65 -21.61 5.19 -0.18
N THR A 66 -21.17 4.00 -0.59
CA THR A 66 -20.92 2.87 0.30
C THR A 66 -19.44 2.83 0.67
N ALA A 67 -19.17 2.81 1.98
CA ALA A 67 -17.81 2.70 2.53
C ALA A 67 -17.48 1.24 2.89
N ALA A 68 -16.23 0.85 2.61
CA ALA A 68 -15.61 -0.38 3.07
C ALA A 68 -14.28 -0.04 3.74
N GLU A 69 -14.10 -0.53 4.97
CA GLU A 69 -12.86 -0.39 5.72
C GLU A 69 -11.93 -1.57 5.45
N GLY A 70 -10.63 -1.33 5.51
CA GLY A 70 -9.62 -2.33 5.25
C GLY A 70 -8.27 -2.01 5.89
N THR A 71 -7.34 -2.94 5.70
CA THR A 71 -5.94 -2.79 6.10
C THR A 71 -5.06 -2.60 4.88
N ALA A 72 -3.95 -1.89 5.07
CA ALA A 72 -2.91 -1.68 4.07
C ALA A 72 -1.54 -2.01 4.65
N ALA A 73 -0.66 -2.57 3.84
CA ALA A 73 0.73 -2.80 4.22
C ALA A 73 1.64 -2.79 2.99
N VAL A 74 2.88 -2.32 3.15
CA VAL A 74 3.93 -2.55 2.17
C VAL A 74 4.46 -3.96 2.38
N GLU A 75 4.34 -4.80 1.36
CA GLU A 75 4.75 -6.20 1.39
C GLU A 75 5.79 -6.48 0.30
N THR A 76 6.64 -7.48 0.53
CA THR A 76 7.54 -7.97 -0.51
C THR A 76 6.84 -8.98 -1.42
N ALA A 77 7.07 -8.85 -2.72
CA ALA A 77 6.58 -9.72 -3.78
C ALA A 77 7.76 -10.26 -4.62
N LEU A 78 7.49 -11.24 -5.48
CA LEU A 78 8.48 -11.84 -6.38
C LEU A 78 9.76 -12.31 -5.65
N ASN A 79 9.60 -12.98 -4.50
CA ASN A 79 10.71 -13.44 -3.65
C ASN A 79 11.59 -12.32 -3.06
N GLY A 80 11.07 -11.10 -2.93
CA GLY A 80 11.79 -9.96 -2.36
C GLY A 80 12.24 -8.93 -3.38
N ASP A 81 12.08 -9.20 -4.68
CA ASP A 81 12.55 -8.33 -5.75
C ASP A 81 11.66 -7.10 -5.99
N ALA A 82 10.46 -7.06 -5.40
CA ALA A 82 9.54 -5.94 -5.53
C ALA A 82 8.82 -5.64 -4.22
N GLU A 83 8.63 -4.35 -3.92
CA GLU A 83 7.70 -3.90 -2.89
C GLU A 83 6.35 -3.55 -3.53
N VAL A 84 5.27 -3.99 -2.89
CA VAL A 84 3.90 -3.72 -3.33
C VAL A 84 3.08 -3.21 -2.16
N LEU A 85 2.16 -2.30 -2.42
CA LEU A 85 1.13 -1.97 -1.45
C LEU A 85 0.05 -3.05 -1.56
N ARG A 86 -0.19 -3.73 -0.45
CA ARG A 86 -1.22 -4.75 -0.31
C ARG A 86 -2.39 -4.16 0.47
N ILE A 87 -3.57 -4.17 -0.12
CA ILE A 87 -4.80 -3.69 0.53
C ILE A 87 -5.77 -4.85 0.68
N ARG A 88 -6.38 -5.00 1.86
CA ARG A 88 -7.36 -6.05 2.15
C ARG A 88 -8.61 -5.45 2.79
N PHE A 89 -9.77 -5.77 2.24
CA PHE A 89 -11.05 -5.27 2.71
C PHE A 89 -12.17 -6.27 2.41
N ALA A 90 -13.37 -5.98 2.91
CA ALA A 90 -14.56 -6.74 2.56
C ALA A 90 -15.69 -5.81 2.11
N GLU A 91 -16.32 -6.14 0.99
CA GLU A 91 -17.48 -5.40 0.46
C GLU A 91 -18.69 -6.36 0.47
N ALA A 92 -19.76 -5.98 1.17
CA ALA A 92 -20.94 -6.83 1.38
C ALA A 92 -20.62 -8.26 1.87
N GLY A 93 -19.59 -8.38 2.73
CA GLY A 93 -19.13 -9.67 3.29
C GLY A 93 -18.26 -10.50 2.33
N VAL A 94 -17.96 -9.99 1.13
CA VAL A 94 -17.05 -10.64 0.17
C VAL A 94 -15.64 -10.09 0.38
N PRO A 95 -14.64 -10.94 0.67
CA PRO A 95 -13.27 -10.49 0.83
C PRO A 95 -12.64 -10.15 -0.51
N PHE A 96 -11.87 -9.07 -0.52
CA PHE A 96 -11.07 -8.62 -1.64
C PHE A 96 -9.65 -8.33 -1.19
N GLU A 97 -8.73 -8.47 -2.14
CA GLU A 97 -7.33 -8.10 -1.99
C GLU A 97 -6.89 -7.33 -3.23
N GLU A 98 -6.08 -6.30 -3.00
CA GLU A 98 -5.39 -5.55 -4.04
C GLU A 98 -3.90 -5.73 -3.93
N THR A 99 -3.25 -5.96 -5.06
CA THR A 99 -1.79 -5.81 -5.19
C THR A 99 -1.51 -4.57 -6.02
N CYS A 100 -0.87 -3.59 -5.40
CA CYS A 100 -0.64 -2.29 -5.99
C CYS A 100 0.85 -2.02 -6.19
N LEU A 101 1.18 -1.49 -7.37
CA LEU A 101 2.40 -0.75 -7.58
C LEU A 101 2.17 0.70 -7.17
N PHE A 102 3.15 1.30 -6.53
CA PHE A 102 3.13 2.71 -6.15
C PHE A 102 4.45 3.37 -6.56
N ARG A 103 4.37 4.62 -7.00
CA ARG A 103 5.53 5.44 -7.38
C ARG A 103 5.22 6.89 -7.03
N ALA A 104 6.24 7.68 -6.69
CA ALA A 104 6.09 9.12 -6.60
C ALA A 104 5.61 9.69 -7.95
N ASP A 105 4.58 10.53 -7.91
CA ASP A 105 4.10 11.30 -9.06
C ASP A 105 4.71 12.72 -9.04
N LEU A 106 4.41 13.52 -10.07
CA LEU A 106 4.96 14.88 -10.24
C LEU A 106 4.43 15.90 -9.20
N ASP A 107 3.47 15.50 -8.37
CA ASP A 107 2.90 16.30 -7.29
C ASP A 107 3.38 15.87 -5.89
N ASN A 108 4.44 15.07 -5.82
CA ASN A 108 5.04 14.50 -4.61
C ASN A 108 4.15 13.53 -3.82
N HIS A 109 3.02 13.10 -4.37
CA HIS A 109 2.18 12.06 -3.77
C HIS A 109 2.30 10.75 -4.55
N ALA A 110 1.94 9.63 -3.93
CA ALA A 110 2.00 8.34 -4.60
C ALA A 110 0.93 8.23 -5.69
N ARG A 111 1.37 7.89 -6.91
CA ARG A 111 0.53 7.27 -7.93
C ARG A 111 0.41 5.79 -7.63
N ILE A 112 -0.79 5.31 -7.32
CA ILE A 112 -1.02 3.90 -6.99
C ILE A 112 -1.86 3.25 -8.09
N SER A 113 -1.44 2.08 -8.56
CA SER A 113 -2.15 1.29 -9.57
C SER A 113 -2.21 -0.17 -9.15
N CYS A 114 -3.41 -0.76 -9.16
CA CYS A 114 -3.71 -2.00 -8.48
C CYS A 114 -4.39 -3.02 -9.41
N TYR A 115 -4.08 -4.29 -9.16
CA TYR A 115 -4.96 -5.40 -9.51
C TYR A 115 -5.84 -5.74 -8.31
N LEU A 116 -7.15 -5.84 -8.53
CA LEU A 116 -8.15 -6.23 -7.55
C LEU A 116 -8.64 -7.65 -7.82
N TYR A 117 -8.73 -8.48 -6.79
CA TYR A 117 -9.18 -9.88 -6.92
C TYR A 117 -9.70 -10.44 -5.59
N ARG A 118 -10.26 -11.66 -5.64
CA ARG A 118 -10.69 -12.39 -4.44
C ARG A 118 -9.56 -13.29 -3.93
N PRO A 119 -9.16 -13.21 -2.65
CA PRO A 119 -8.08 -14.02 -2.14
C PRO A 119 -8.45 -15.52 -2.16
N GLY A 120 -7.48 -16.37 -2.49
CA GLY A 120 -7.66 -17.83 -2.53
C GLY A 120 -8.54 -18.36 -3.66
N VAL A 121 -9.03 -17.48 -4.55
CA VAL A 121 -9.84 -17.84 -5.72
C VAL A 121 -9.12 -17.42 -6.99
N ARG A 122 -9.07 -18.33 -7.97
CA ARG A 122 -8.55 -17.99 -9.29
C ARG A 122 -9.48 -16.96 -9.94
N THR A 123 -8.92 -15.78 -10.21
CA THR A 123 -9.62 -14.68 -10.88
C THR A 123 -9.18 -14.67 -12.35
N GLU A 124 -10.12 -14.80 -13.29
CA GLU A 124 -9.79 -14.85 -14.72
C GLU A 124 -9.63 -13.44 -15.32
N ASN A 125 -10.46 -12.48 -14.88
CA ASN A 125 -10.37 -11.09 -15.30
C ASN A 125 -10.28 -10.19 -14.06
N PRO A 126 -9.06 -9.79 -13.64
CA PRO A 126 -8.90 -8.98 -12.44
C PRO A 126 -9.60 -7.63 -12.59
N GLY A 127 -10.01 -7.08 -11.45
CA GLY A 127 -10.34 -5.67 -11.37
C GLY A 127 -9.07 -4.85 -11.55
N LEU A 128 -9.24 -3.62 -12.04
CA LEU A 128 -8.14 -2.68 -12.25
C LEU A 128 -8.51 -1.41 -11.53
N GLU A 129 -7.61 -0.88 -10.71
CA GLU A 129 -7.84 0.39 -10.04
C GLU A 129 -6.60 1.29 -10.13
N VAL A 130 -6.83 2.59 -10.20
CA VAL A 130 -5.78 3.61 -10.09
C VAL A 130 -6.23 4.70 -9.13
N PHE A 131 -5.34 5.07 -8.21
CA PHE A 131 -5.57 6.12 -7.24
C PHE A 131 -4.78 7.38 -7.65
N PHE A 132 -5.51 8.49 -7.72
CA PHE A 132 -5.01 9.84 -7.99
C PHE A 132 -5.08 10.61 -6.69
N HIS A 133 -4.00 11.26 -6.25
CA HIS A 133 -4.07 12.10 -5.06
C HIS A 133 -5.19 13.16 -5.18
N ASP A 134 -6.07 13.26 -4.18
CA ASP A 134 -7.20 14.20 -4.14
C ASP A 134 -6.80 15.49 -3.42
N ARG A 135 -6.32 16.45 -4.21
CA ARG A 135 -5.92 17.79 -3.73
C ARG A 135 -7.07 18.67 -3.23
N THR A 136 -8.32 18.20 -3.29
CA THR A 136 -9.49 18.93 -2.80
C THR A 136 -9.92 18.52 -1.40
N ALA A 137 -9.29 17.49 -0.84
CA ALA A 137 -9.60 16.93 0.47
C ALA A 137 -8.66 17.43 1.60
N GLU A 138 -7.76 18.38 1.29
CA GLU A 138 -6.86 19.05 2.24
C GLU A 138 -7.54 20.19 3.02
#